data_AF-A0A949RXD4-F1
#
_entry.id   AF-A0A949RXD4-F1
#
_cell.length_a   1.000
_cell.length_b   1.000
_cell.length_c   1.000
_cell.angle_alpha   90.00
_cell.angle_beta   90.00
_cell.angle_gamma   90.00
#
_symmetry.space_group_name_H-M   'P 1'
#
loop_
_entity.id
_entity.type
_entity.pdbx_description
1 polymer ?
#
loop_
_entity_poly.entity_id
_entity_poly.type
_entity_poly.pdbx_seq_one_letter_code
_entity_poly.pdbx_strand_id
1 'polypeptide(L)'
;MPRFFLPRLRDILFIAIFLGALLLGPRMLSLDSDLGRHLALGGYILKTRSIPTVDILSFTRDGEPRPPYEWLTQVLFASANSLLGLDGTILLCAGIIAAGFAVLYNDAARRSRMPLAAAAIVALAAAASSLHWLPRPHVTTFLFLALWLERLDRIQRGERVALWQFPGLMLVWANAHGGFIFGMLAWLAYTAGWGWEKLSGRSNWQAGKRWIAIGALALSASFITPSGWGNWLAVLNNNSRYILNRTVETMPADFSNAGTRPFVLLLGLSVFTILATRKAQSASHVFLLGGFALLGLLMARNIPLFAIASAPILAEGLGALLGRVPRWKRIESNIAALESLLRGALWPILVGAGIAVFLGIRYQVQKESLTHFEARVFPVAAADWLAENPQPGKMFNEFNWGGYLLYRLWPGQKVFLDSQTDFYGEALTREYETAWTASGGWEDILARYEIAWVVLPREAPLARRLSQSAEWTTLYSDPTTVILRMR
;
A
#
# COMPACT_ATOMS: atom_id res chain seq x y z
N MET A 1 -16.07 -32.79 -19.35
CA MET A 1 -14.80 -32.14 -18.96
C MET A 1 -14.66 -32.18 -17.45
N PRO A 2 -13.47 -32.43 -16.89
CA PRO A 2 -13.31 -32.50 -15.44
C PRO A 2 -13.54 -31.10 -14.86
N ARG A 3 -14.48 -30.98 -13.92
CA ARG A 3 -14.94 -29.75 -13.26
C ARG A 3 -13.84 -28.88 -12.60
N PHE A 4 -12.62 -29.42 -12.54
CA PHE A 4 -11.41 -28.79 -12.02
C PHE A 4 -10.65 -27.97 -13.07
N PHE A 5 -10.85 -28.23 -14.37
CA PHE A 5 -10.12 -27.57 -15.46
C PHE A 5 -10.78 -26.31 -16.00
N LEU A 6 -12.01 -25.98 -15.59
CA LEU A 6 -12.65 -24.73 -16.01
C LEU A 6 -12.50 -23.67 -14.90
N PRO A 7 -12.03 -22.46 -15.22
CA PRO A 7 -11.86 -21.39 -14.24
C PRO A 7 -13.22 -20.87 -13.77
N ARG A 8 -13.30 -20.51 -12.49
CA ARG A 8 -14.42 -19.74 -11.93
C ARG A 8 -14.28 -18.27 -12.26
N LEU A 9 -15.36 -17.50 -12.16
CA LEU A 9 -15.35 -16.05 -12.24
C LEU A 9 -14.35 -15.41 -11.28
N ARG A 10 -14.24 -15.96 -10.06
CA ARG A 10 -13.20 -15.55 -9.11
C ARG A 10 -11.79 -15.73 -9.66
N ASP A 11 -11.54 -16.85 -10.34
CA ASP A 11 -10.22 -17.18 -10.88
C ASP A 11 -9.88 -16.26 -12.05
N ILE A 12 -10.85 -16.00 -12.93
CA ILE A 12 -10.72 -15.05 -14.03
C ILE A 12 -10.43 -13.65 -13.49
N LEU A 13 -11.18 -13.20 -12.49
CA LEU A 13 -11.01 -11.90 -11.87
C LEU A 13 -9.65 -11.78 -11.16
N PHE A 14 -9.24 -12.82 -10.43
CA PHE A 14 -7.91 -12.89 -9.82
C PHE A 14 -6.83 -12.74 -10.90
N ILE A 15 -6.90 -13.52 -11.98
CA ILE A 15 -5.90 -13.48 -13.06
C ILE A 15 -5.87 -12.12 -13.74
N ALA A 16 -7.04 -11.52 -14.03
CA ALA A 16 -7.12 -10.21 -14.65
C ALA A 16 -6.50 -9.11 -13.78
N ILE A 17 -6.79 -9.10 -12.47
CA ILE A 17 -6.22 -8.14 -11.52
C ILE A 17 -4.73 -8.39 -11.33
N PHE A 18 -4.31 -9.65 -11.22
CA PHE A 18 -2.91 -10.05 -11.09
C PHE A 18 -2.08 -9.59 -12.29
N LEU A 19 -2.54 -9.87 -13.50
CA LEU A 19 -1.87 -9.42 -14.73
C LEU A 19 -1.90 -7.89 -14.86
N GLY A 20 -3.01 -7.24 -14.52
CA GLY A 20 -3.11 -5.78 -14.50
C GLY A 20 -2.09 -5.14 -13.55
N ALA A 21 -1.95 -5.67 -12.32
CA ALA A 21 -0.97 -5.19 -11.35
C ALA A 21 0.47 -5.44 -11.81
N LEU A 22 0.76 -6.61 -12.42
CA LEU A 22 2.07 -6.91 -13.01
C LEU A 22 2.44 -5.94 -14.13
N LEU A 23 1.51 -5.67 -15.06
CA LEU A 23 1.74 -4.76 -16.18
C LEU A 23 1.95 -3.30 -15.72
N LEU A 24 1.36 -2.91 -14.59
CA LEU A 24 1.58 -1.60 -14.00
C LEU A 24 2.91 -1.50 -13.22
N GLY A 25 3.50 -2.64 -12.82
CA GLY A 25 4.70 -2.72 -11.98
C GLY A 25 5.86 -1.80 -12.39
N PRO A 26 6.32 -1.80 -13.65
CA PRO A 26 7.40 -0.92 -14.10
C PRO A 26 7.08 0.57 -13.89
N ARG A 27 5.85 0.99 -14.25
CA ARG A 27 5.40 2.37 -14.04
C ARG A 27 5.33 2.72 -12.56
N MET A 28 4.89 1.78 -11.72
CA MET A 28 4.78 1.99 -10.28
C MET A 28 6.15 2.20 -9.62
N LEU A 29 7.21 1.56 -10.12
CA LEU A 29 8.58 1.78 -9.65
C LEU A 29 9.18 3.09 -10.13
N SER A 30 8.91 3.50 -11.37
CA SER A 30 9.37 4.80 -11.87
C SER A 30 8.77 5.98 -11.11
N LEU A 31 7.58 5.80 -10.52
CA LEU A 31 6.86 6.86 -9.81
C LEU A 31 7.25 6.97 -8.33
N ASP A 32 7.95 5.99 -7.78
CA ASP A 32 8.11 5.85 -6.33
C ASP A 32 9.42 5.17 -5.95
N SER A 33 10.18 5.81 -5.07
CA SER A 33 11.50 5.35 -4.64
C SER A 33 11.49 4.55 -3.34
N ASP A 34 10.35 4.50 -2.65
CA ASP A 34 10.21 3.89 -1.33
C ASP A 34 10.61 2.41 -1.34
N LEU A 35 10.40 1.71 -2.47
CA LEU A 35 10.75 0.29 -2.56
C LEU A 35 12.23 0.06 -2.22
N GLY A 36 13.13 0.92 -2.67
CA GLY A 36 14.56 0.72 -2.45
C GLY A 36 14.92 0.70 -0.95
N ARG A 37 14.28 1.57 -0.17
CA ARG A 37 14.39 1.59 1.29
C ARG A 37 13.86 0.31 1.93
N HIS A 38 12.69 -0.16 1.48
CA HIS A 38 12.09 -1.40 1.99
C HIS A 38 12.98 -2.63 1.70
N LEU A 39 13.60 -2.68 0.53
CA LEU A 39 14.54 -3.74 0.16
C LEU A 39 15.81 -3.68 1.02
N ALA A 40 16.37 -2.48 1.27
CA ALA A 40 17.55 -2.31 2.11
C ALA A 40 17.28 -2.79 3.55
N LEU A 41 16.17 -2.35 4.17
CA LEU A 41 15.78 -2.78 5.52
C LEU A 41 15.46 -4.27 5.59
N GLY A 42 14.71 -4.81 4.62
CA GLY A 42 14.41 -6.24 4.56
C GLY A 42 15.67 -7.09 4.40
N GLY A 43 16.60 -6.65 3.56
CA GLY A 43 17.90 -7.30 3.36
C GLY A 43 18.76 -7.28 4.62
N TYR A 44 18.75 -6.17 5.36
CA TYR A 44 19.39 -6.08 6.67
C TYR A 44 18.81 -7.11 7.64
N ILE A 45 17.49 -7.16 7.81
CA ILE A 45 16.83 -8.08 8.74
C ILE A 45 17.13 -9.54 8.38
N LEU A 46 17.11 -9.89 7.08
CA LEU A 46 17.46 -11.23 6.61
C LEU A 46 18.90 -11.61 6.95
N LYS A 47 19.84 -10.66 6.80
CA LYS A 47 21.28 -10.86 7.05
C LYS A 47 21.62 -10.92 8.54
N THR A 48 21.08 -10.01 9.35
CA THR A 48 21.45 -9.86 10.77
C THR A 48 20.52 -10.61 11.72
N ARG A 49 19.34 -11.04 11.24
CA ARG A 49 18.26 -11.63 12.06
C ARG A 49 17.77 -10.68 13.17
N SER A 50 17.98 -9.38 13.00
CA SER A 50 17.58 -8.34 13.94
C SER A 50 16.65 -7.33 13.26
N ILE A 51 15.60 -6.92 13.97
CA ILE A 51 14.66 -5.90 13.49
C ILE A 51 15.12 -4.56 14.05
N PRO A 52 15.56 -3.59 13.20
CA PRO A 52 16.01 -2.31 13.69
C PRO A 52 14.82 -1.51 14.26
N THR A 53 14.96 -1.01 15.48
CA THR A 53 14.00 -0.09 16.13
C THR A 53 14.49 1.36 16.15
N VAL A 54 15.63 1.60 15.52
CA VAL A 54 16.27 2.91 15.35
C VAL A 54 16.64 3.09 13.89
N ASP A 55 16.82 4.33 13.45
CA ASP A 55 17.27 4.59 12.09
C ASP A 55 18.73 4.18 11.89
N ILE A 56 18.99 3.54 10.75
CA ILE A 56 20.30 3.05 10.34
C ILE A 56 20.64 3.47 8.90
N LEU A 57 19.75 4.24 8.26
CA LEU A 57 19.78 4.54 6.83
C LEU A 57 20.25 5.97 6.57
N SER A 58 19.89 6.90 7.44
CA SER A 58 20.27 8.31 7.33
C SER A 58 21.34 8.68 8.37
N PHE A 59 22.22 9.62 8.03
CA PHE A 59 23.15 10.16 9.01
C PHE A 59 22.58 11.38 9.76
N THR A 60 21.52 11.99 9.26
CA THR A 60 20.86 13.15 9.88
C THR A 60 19.97 12.77 11.06
N ARG A 61 19.51 11.51 11.11
CA ARG A 61 18.70 10.93 12.19
C ARG A 61 19.27 9.61 12.69
N ASP A 62 20.58 9.42 12.57
CA ASP A 62 21.23 8.14 12.92
C ASP A 62 20.97 7.77 14.39
N GLY A 63 20.48 6.55 14.63
CA GLY A 63 20.15 6.06 15.98
C GLY A 63 18.85 6.60 16.58
N GLU A 64 18.13 7.50 15.90
CA GLU A 64 16.83 7.99 16.37
C GLU A 64 15.76 6.89 16.36
N PRO A 65 14.84 6.83 17.33
CA PRO A 65 13.79 5.82 17.38
C PRO A 65 12.93 5.78 16.11
N ARG A 66 12.87 4.60 15.48
CA ARG A 66 12.09 4.36 14.26
C ARG A 66 11.24 3.10 14.41
N PRO A 67 9.93 3.24 14.71
CA PRO A 67 9.05 2.09 14.89
C PRO A 67 8.94 1.24 13.62
N PRO A 68 9.26 -0.07 13.68
CA PRO A 68 9.38 -0.90 12.48
C PRO A 68 8.02 -1.53 12.08
N TYR A 69 6.95 -0.75 11.91
CA TYR A 69 5.61 -1.26 11.60
C TYR A 69 5.46 -1.94 10.23
N GLU A 70 6.54 -2.07 9.46
CA GLU A 70 6.55 -2.66 8.11
C GLU A 70 7.54 -3.83 7.97
N TRP A 71 8.22 -4.22 9.05
CA TRP A 71 9.37 -5.14 8.99
C TRP A 71 9.02 -6.47 8.33
N LEU A 72 7.82 -7.01 8.60
CA LEU A 72 7.42 -8.31 8.04
C LEU A 72 7.29 -8.23 6.52
N THR A 73 6.67 -7.16 6.01
CA THR A 73 6.53 -6.97 4.56
C THR A 73 7.87 -6.67 3.91
N GLN A 74 8.75 -5.91 4.58
CA GLN A 74 10.11 -5.65 4.10
C GLN A 74 10.91 -6.96 3.96
N VAL A 75 10.82 -7.87 4.92
CA VAL A 75 11.42 -9.22 4.83
C VAL A 75 10.87 -10.00 3.64
N LEU A 76 9.55 -9.97 3.41
CA LEU A 76 8.92 -10.63 2.26
C LEU A 76 9.40 -10.03 0.93
N PHE A 77 9.50 -8.70 0.85
CA PHE A 77 9.99 -8.00 -0.34
C PHE A 77 11.46 -8.34 -0.62
N ALA A 78 12.33 -8.25 0.38
CA ALA A 78 13.74 -8.60 0.22
C ALA A 78 13.93 -10.09 -0.13
N SER A 79 13.12 -10.99 0.43
CA SER A 79 13.14 -12.41 0.08
C SER A 79 12.73 -12.62 -1.38
N ALA A 80 11.64 -12.00 -1.84
CA ALA A 80 11.21 -12.07 -3.23
C ALA A 80 12.26 -11.49 -4.19
N ASN A 81 12.87 -10.36 -3.81
CA ASN A 81 13.96 -9.74 -4.55
C ASN A 81 15.20 -10.61 -4.64
N SER A 82 15.56 -11.34 -3.59
CA SER A 82 16.70 -12.26 -3.60
C SER A 82 16.51 -13.46 -4.54
N LEU A 83 15.26 -13.85 -4.81
CA LEU A 83 14.94 -15.01 -5.64
C LEU A 83 14.81 -14.66 -7.13
N LEU A 84 14.17 -13.53 -7.44
CA LEU A 84 13.76 -13.16 -8.81
C LEU A 84 14.09 -11.70 -9.17
N GLY A 85 14.90 -11.00 -8.38
CA GLY A 85 15.11 -9.55 -8.54
C GLY A 85 13.84 -8.73 -8.31
N LEU A 86 13.80 -7.52 -8.88
CA LEU A 86 12.66 -6.60 -8.71
C LEU A 86 11.34 -7.22 -9.22
N ASP A 87 11.41 -8.04 -10.27
CA ASP A 87 10.27 -8.82 -10.78
C ASP A 87 9.60 -9.66 -9.68
N GLY A 88 10.38 -10.28 -8.79
CA GLY A 88 9.84 -11.05 -7.66
C GLY A 88 9.02 -10.22 -6.69
N THR A 89 9.46 -8.99 -6.42
CA THR A 89 8.75 -8.07 -5.53
C THR A 89 7.44 -7.60 -6.15
N ILE A 90 7.44 -7.28 -7.45
CA ILE A 90 6.22 -6.92 -8.18
C ILE A 90 5.26 -8.11 -8.24
N LEU A 91 5.76 -9.32 -8.51
CA LEU A 91 4.97 -10.54 -8.53
C LEU A 91 4.27 -10.79 -7.19
N LEU A 92 4.99 -10.59 -6.09
CA LEU A 92 4.45 -10.69 -4.74
C LEU A 92 3.35 -9.63 -4.50
N CYS A 93 3.60 -8.37 -4.85
CA CYS A 93 2.62 -7.30 -4.71
C CYS A 93 1.34 -7.59 -5.51
N ALA A 94 1.49 -7.98 -6.79
CA ALA A 94 0.39 -8.36 -7.65
C ALA A 94 -0.42 -9.53 -7.08
N GLY A 95 0.27 -10.54 -6.53
CA GLY A 95 -0.37 -11.68 -5.87
C GLY A 95 -1.18 -11.28 -4.64
N ILE A 96 -0.64 -10.40 -3.79
CA ILE A 96 -1.33 -9.89 -2.59
C ILE A 96 -2.57 -9.08 -2.97
N ILE A 97 -2.44 -8.18 -3.94
CA ILE A 97 -3.56 -7.36 -4.45
C ILE A 97 -4.66 -8.29 -4.99
N ALA A 98 -4.32 -9.20 -5.90
CA ALA A 98 -5.28 -10.13 -6.50
C ALA A 98 -5.94 -11.04 -5.45
N ALA A 99 -5.19 -11.49 -4.43
CA ALA A 99 -5.75 -12.26 -3.32
C ALA A 99 -6.76 -11.45 -2.50
N GLY A 100 -6.47 -10.18 -2.21
CA GLY A 100 -7.39 -9.27 -1.52
C GLY A 100 -8.69 -9.09 -2.28
N PHE A 101 -8.62 -8.83 -3.58
CA PHE A 101 -9.81 -8.70 -4.43
C PHE A 101 -10.55 -10.02 -4.66
N ALA A 102 -9.88 -11.17 -4.63
CA ALA A 102 -10.54 -12.47 -4.66
C ALA A 102 -11.33 -12.77 -3.37
N VAL A 103 -10.80 -12.38 -2.20
CA VAL A 103 -11.54 -12.42 -0.92
C VAL A 103 -12.76 -11.51 -1.01
N LEU A 104 -12.56 -10.29 -1.52
CA LEU A 104 -13.62 -9.30 -1.69
C LEU A 104 -14.74 -9.82 -2.60
N TYR A 105 -14.38 -10.46 -3.71
CA TYR A 105 -15.32 -11.10 -4.63
C TYR A 105 -16.15 -12.19 -3.98
N ASN A 106 -15.52 -13.09 -3.21
CA ASN A 106 -16.25 -14.17 -2.54
C ASN A 106 -17.31 -13.61 -1.59
N ASP A 107 -16.97 -12.56 -0.84
CA ASP A 107 -17.92 -11.93 0.09
C ASP A 107 -19.02 -11.19 -0.66
N ALA A 108 -18.68 -10.41 -1.69
CA ALA A 108 -19.64 -9.71 -2.54
C ALA A 108 -20.63 -10.67 -3.23
N ALA A 109 -20.14 -11.76 -3.85
CA ALA A 109 -20.96 -12.75 -4.53
C ALA A 109 -21.86 -13.52 -3.54
N ARG A 110 -21.36 -13.85 -2.35
CA ARG A 110 -22.15 -14.50 -1.29
C ARG A 110 -23.27 -13.60 -0.78
N ARG A 111 -23.02 -12.30 -0.60
CA ARG A 111 -24.01 -11.29 -0.17
C ARG A 111 -25.09 -11.08 -1.21
N SER A 112 -24.68 -10.82 -2.45
CA SER A 112 -25.59 -10.44 -3.53
C SER A 112 -26.38 -11.62 -4.08
N ARG A 113 -25.83 -12.85 -3.97
CA ARG A 113 -26.27 -14.04 -4.74
C ARG A 113 -26.28 -13.78 -6.26
N MET A 114 -25.45 -12.83 -6.70
CA MET A 114 -25.31 -12.38 -8.08
C MET A 114 -23.81 -12.34 -8.41
N PRO A 115 -23.23 -13.48 -8.83
CA PRO A 115 -21.80 -13.59 -9.10
C PRO A 115 -21.30 -12.66 -10.20
N LEU A 116 -22.11 -12.34 -11.23
CA LEU A 116 -21.69 -11.45 -12.32
C LEU A 116 -21.71 -9.99 -11.87
N ALA A 117 -22.78 -9.54 -11.20
CA ALA A 117 -22.85 -8.20 -10.61
C ALA A 117 -21.75 -7.98 -9.58
N ALA A 118 -21.46 -8.99 -8.75
CA ALA A 118 -20.33 -8.94 -7.81
C ALA A 118 -18.99 -8.81 -8.54
N ALA A 119 -18.76 -9.55 -9.63
CA ALA A 119 -17.54 -9.42 -10.42
C ALA A 119 -17.37 -8.01 -11.00
N ALA A 120 -18.45 -7.41 -11.52
CA ALA A 120 -18.44 -6.07 -12.08
C ALA A 120 -18.11 -5.00 -11.02
N ILE A 121 -18.73 -5.07 -9.84
CA ILE A 121 -18.47 -4.14 -8.73
C ILE A 121 -17.05 -4.29 -8.20
N VAL A 122 -16.54 -5.52 -8.09
CA VAL A 122 -15.18 -5.76 -7.61
C VAL A 122 -14.14 -5.32 -8.65
N ALA A 123 -14.41 -5.49 -9.94
CA ALA A 123 -13.57 -4.94 -11.00
C ALA A 123 -13.54 -3.40 -10.95
N LEU A 124 -14.68 -2.76 -10.70
CA LEU A 124 -14.75 -1.30 -10.49
C LEU A 124 -13.97 -0.86 -9.24
N ALA A 125 -14.06 -1.63 -8.14
CA ALA A 125 -13.29 -1.41 -6.92
C ALA A 125 -11.79 -1.56 -7.15
N ALA A 126 -11.37 -2.56 -7.94
CA ALA A 126 -9.97 -2.74 -8.35
C ALA A 126 -9.49 -1.56 -9.20
N ALA A 127 -10.31 -1.08 -10.15
CA ALA A 127 -9.99 0.10 -10.94
C ALA A 127 -9.82 1.35 -10.06
N ALA A 128 -10.72 1.60 -9.10
CA ALA A 128 -10.59 2.71 -8.16
C ALA A 128 -9.33 2.59 -7.28
N SER A 129 -9.01 1.36 -6.86
CA SER A 129 -7.83 1.08 -6.04
C SER A 129 -6.51 1.21 -6.81
N SER A 130 -6.52 1.06 -8.13
CA SER A 130 -5.30 1.04 -8.96
C SER A 130 -4.51 2.36 -8.95
N LEU A 131 -5.15 3.47 -8.56
CA LEU A 131 -4.49 4.76 -8.31
C LEU A 131 -3.35 4.69 -7.30
N HIS A 132 -3.40 3.72 -6.39
CA HIS A 132 -2.43 3.57 -5.32
C HIS A 132 -1.92 2.13 -5.21
N TRP A 133 -1.87 1.42 -6.33
CA TRP A 133 -1.05 0.21 -6.43
C TRP A 133 0.39 0.68 -6.58
N LEU A 134 1.17 0.61 -5.51
CA LEU A 134 2.61 0.89 -5.47
C LEU A 134 3.30 -0.30 -4.82
N PRO A 135 4.57 -0.62 -5.16
CA PRO A 135 5.32 -1.70 -4.53
C PRO A 135 5.80 -1.31 -3.12
N ARG A 136 4.84 -1.01 -2.25
CA ARG A 136 5.00 -0.56 -0.87
C ARG A 136 4.26 -1.50 0.08
N PRO A 137 4.62 -1.55 1.37
CA PRO A 137 3.97 -2.40 2.36
C PRO A 137 2.45 -2.24 2.49
N HIS A 138 1.90 -1.08 2.12
CA HIS A 138 0.45 -0.84 2.21
C HIS A 138 -0.40 -1.76 1.34
N VAL A 139 0.14 -2.42 0.32
CA VAL A 139 -0.63 -3.39 -0.48
C VAL A 139 -1.13 -4.56 0.38
N THR A 140 -0.44 -4.88 1.48
CA THR A 140 -0.89 -5.90 2.43
C THR A 140 -2.16 -5.49 3.18
N THR A 141 -2.35 -4.18 3.41
CA THR A 141 -3.59 -3.63 4.00
C THR A 141 -4.82 -3.95 3.16
N PHE A 142 -4.71 -4.07 1.83
CA PHE A 142 -5.87 -4.41 1.01
C PHE A 142 -6.41 -5.81 1.31
N LEU A 143 -5.49 -6.79 1.40
CA LEU A 143 -5.83 -8.16 1.76
C LEU A 143 -6.35 -8.25 3.19
N PHE A 144 -5.64 -7.65 4.16
CA PHE A 144 -6.05 -7.71 5.56
C PHE A 144 -7.38 -7.01 5.82
N LEU A 145 -7.63 -5.85 5.21
CA LEU A 145 -8.90 -5.15 5.34
C LEU A 145 -10.05 -5.96 4.72
N ALA A 146 -9.85 -6.56 3.54
CA ALA A 146 -10.86 -7.41 2.91
C ALA A 146 -11.20 -8.63 3.79
N LEU A 147 -10.19 -9.31 4.35
CA LEU A 147 -10.38 -10.39 5.31
C LEU A 147 -11.11 -9.88 6.56
N TRP A 148 -10.63 -8.78 7.14
CA TRP A 148 -11.19 -8.19 8.36
C TRP A 148 -12.68 -7.87 8.23
N LEU A 149 -13.05 -7.12 7.18
CA LEU A 149 -14.44 -6.74 6.92
C LEU A 149 -15.33 -7.95 6.65
N GLU A 150 -14.83 -8.95 5.92
CA GLU A 150 -15.57 -10.19 5.68
C GLU A 150 -15.93 -10.89 6.99
N ARG A 151 -15.02 -10.93 7.97
CA ARG A 151 -15.29 -11.55 9.28
C ARG A 151 -16.22 -10.70 10.15
N LEU A 152 -16.02 -9.38 10.21
CA LEU A 152 -16.91 -8.49 10.97
C LEU A 152 -18.35 -8.60 10.47
N ASP A 153 -18.53 -8.61 9.15
CA ASP A 153 -19.86 -8.70 8.56
C ASP A 153 -20.53 -10.04 8.77
N ARG A 154 -19.78 -11.15 8.68
CA ARG A 154 -20.28 -12.48 9.05
C ARG A 154 -20.79 -12.50 10.49
N ILE A 155 -20.08 -11.87 11.43
CA ILE A 155 -20.57 -11.74 12.82
C ILE A 155 -21.84 -10.93 12.90
N GLN A 156 -21.93 -9.81 12.18
CA GLN A 156 -23.14 -8.98 12.15
C GLN A 156 -24.35 -9.75 11.60
N ARG A 157 -24.15 -10.62 10.60
CA ARG A 157 -25.18 -11.52 10.06
C ARG A 157 -25.52 -12.71 10.97
N GLY A 158 -24.91 -12.81 12.15
CA GLY A 158 -25.14 -13.91 13.08
C GLY A 158 -24.40 -15.20 12.73
N GLU A 159 -23.47 -15.17 11.79
CA GLU A 159 -22.68 -16.34 11.42
C GLU A 159 -21.62 -16.68 12.49
N ARG A 160 -21.23 -17.96 12.51
CA ARG A 160 -20.15 -18.44 13.38
C ARG A 160 -18.80 -18.05 12.79
N VAL A 161 -18.09 -17.19 13.50
CA VAL A 161 -16.70 -16.79 13.25
C VAL A 161 -15.95 -16.95 14.55
N ALA A 162 -14.83 -17.67 14.50
CA ALA A 162 -14.01 -17.92 15.68
C ALA A 162 -13.29 -16.63 16.11
N LEU A 163 -13.41 -16.27 17.39
CA LEU A 163 -12.90 -14.99 17.89
C LEU A 163 -11.38 -14.87 17.80
N TRP A 164 -10.63 -15.98 17.78
CA TRP A 164 -9.17 -15.97 17.63
C TRP A 164 -8.70 -15.43 16.27
N GLN A 165 -9.57 -15.40 15.25
CA GLN A 165 -9.21 -14.87 13.94
C GLN A 165 -8.90 -13.37 13.98
N PHE A 166 -9.55 -12.60 14.86
CA PHE A 166 -9.33 -11.16 14.97
C PHE A 166 -7.95 -10.80 15.55
N PRO A 167 -7.53 -11.28 16.74
CA PRO A 167 -6.19 -11.05 17.22
C PRO A 167 -5.13 -11.67 16.30
N GLY A 168 -5.40 -12.84 15.69
CA GLY A 168 -4.45 -13.45 14.74
C GLY A 168 -4.22 -12.61 13.49
N LEU A 169 -5.28 -12.08 12.87
CA LEU A 169 -5.15 -11.17 11.72
C LEU A 169 -4.47 -9.86 12.13
N MET A 170 -4.85 -9.29 13.27
CA MET A 170 -4.32 -8.02 13.75
C MET A 170 -2.84 -8.11 14.13
N LEU A 171 -2.42 -9.21 14.73
CA LEU A 171 -1.01 -9.50 15.04
C LEU A 171 -0.15 -9.44 13.78
N VAL A 172 -0.55 -10.16 12.73
CA VAL A 172 0.21 -10.19 11.47
C VAL A 172 0.14 -8.83 10.79
N TRP A 173 -1.03 -8.18 10.79
CA TRP A 173 -1.21 -6.89 10.14
C TRP A 173 -0.39 -5.77 10.78
N ALA A 174 -0.36 -5.67 12.12
CA ALA A 174 0.40 -4.65 12.85
C ALA A 174 1.92 -4.77 12.69
N ASN A 175 2.41 -5.94 12.26
CA ASN A 175 3.81 -6.18 11.91
C ASN A 175 4.08 -6.04 10.39
N ALA A 176 3.04 -6.06 9.57
CA ALA A 176 3.13 -5.97 8.12
C ALA A 176 3.03 -4.53 7.60
N HIS A 177 2.11 -3.72 8.15
CA HIS A 177 1.91 -2.34 7.73
C HIS A 177 1.11 -1.51 8.76
N GLY A 178 1.40 -0.20 8.84
CA GLY A 178 0.72 0.75 9.75
C GLY A 178 -0.79 0.93 9.48
N GLY A 179 -1.28 0.47 8.33
CA GLY A 179 -2.70 0.49 7.98
C GLY A 179 -3.59 -0.44 8.82
N PHE A 180 -3.05 -1.15 9.81
CA PHE A 180 -3.83 -1.91 10.80
C PHE A 180 -4.86 -1.01 11.54
N ILE A 181 -4.58 0.30 11.62
CA ILE A 181 -5.50 1.30 12.17
C ILE A 181 -6.84 1.33 11.44
N PHE A 182 -6.86 1.05 10.13
CA PHE A 182 -8.11 1.00 9.37
C PHE A 182 -8.98 -0.20 9.77
N GLY A 183 -8.36 -1.30 10.22
CA GLY A 183 -9.09 -2.40 10.85
C GLY A 183 -9.78 -1.97 12.15
N MET A 184 -9.11 -1.16 12.97
CA MET A 184 -9.68 -0.59 14.20
C MET A 184 -10.80 0.40 13.91
N LEU A 185 -10.63 1.27 12.91
CA LEU A 185 -11.68 2.18 12.45
C LEU A 185 -12.90 1.44 11.90
N ALA A 186 -12.69 0.36 11.13
CA ALA A 186 -13.77 -0.49 10.69
C ALA A 186 -14.49 -1.15 11.88
N TRP A 187 -13.76 -1.70 12.85
CA TRP A 187 -14.36 -2.26 14.07
C TRP A 187 -15.16 -1.21 14.86
N LEU A 188 -14.66 0.02 14.96
CA LEU A 188 -15.39 1.14 15.59
C LEU A 188 -16.69 1.44 14.86
N ALA A 189 -16.70 1.45 13.52
CA ALA A 189 -17.92 1.67 12.74
C ALA A 189 -18.99 0.60 13.02
N TYR A 190 -18.59 -0.68 13.09
CA TYR A 190 -19.50 -1.77 13.45
C TYR A 190 -19.98 -1.69 14.91
N THR A 191 -19.12 -1.31 15.83
CA THR A 191 -19.46 -1.17 17.25
C THR A 191 -20.39 0.03 17.49
N ALA A 192 -20.14 1.15 16.81
CA ALA A 192 -21.02 2.33 16.81
C ALA A 192 -22.38 1.99 16.20
N GLY A 193 -22.39 1.23 15.10
CA GLY A 193 -23.62 0.72 14.48
C GLY A 193 -24.44 -0.15 15.44
N TRP A 194 -23.79 -1.09 16.13
CA TRP A 194 -24.42 -1.86 17.19
C TRP A 194 -24.96 -0.97 18.33
N GLY A 195 -24.20 0.02 18.77
CA GLY A 195 -24.60 0.97 19.82
C GLY A 195 -25.88 1.73 19.43
N TRP A 196 -25.95 2.20 18.18
CA TRP A 196 -27.14 2.84 17.62
C TRP A 196 -28.35 1.91 17.59
N GLU A 197 -28.16 0.66 17.15
CA GLU A 197 -29.22 -0.34 17.11
C GLU A 197 -29.70 -0.73 18.51
N LYS A 198 -28.81 -0.78 19.50
CA LYS A 198 -29.17 -0.99 20.91
C LYS A 198 -30.02 0.16 21.46
N LEU A 199 -29.63 1.42 21.21
CA LEU A 199 -30.40 2.60 21.60
C LEU A 199 -31.78 2.62 20.93
N SER A 200 -31.87 2.10 19.72
CA SER A 200 -33.12 1.96 18.96
C SER A 200 -33.97 0.74 19.39
N GLY A 201 -33.56 -0.01 20.42
CA GLY A 201 -34.26 -1.22 20.89
C GLY A 201 -34.17 -2.44 19.96
N ARG A 202 -33.29 -2.41 18.95
CA ARG A 202 -33.15 -3.46 17.90
C ARG A 202 -32.03 -4.46 18.18
N SER A 203 -31.24 -4.26 19.24
CA SER A 203 -30.12 -5.13 19.59
C SER A 203 -30.02 -5.35 21.11
N ASN A 204 -29.21 -6.34 21.51
CA ASN A 204 -29.04 -6.75 22.91
C ASN A 204 -27.59 -6.58 23.41
N TRP A 205 -27.41 -6.69 24.72
CA TRP A 205 -26.10 -6.54 25.37
C TRP A 205 -25.13 -7.69 25.06
N GLN A 206 -25.64 -8.89 24.79
CA GLN A 206 -24.80 -10.06 24.48
C GLN A 206 -24.03 -9.86 23.17
N ALA A 207 -24.68 -9.26 22.16
CA ALA A 207 -24.00 -8.83 20.94
C ALA A 207 -22.89 -7.80 21.23
N GLY A 208 -23.15 -6.86 22.16
CA GLY A 208 -22.18 -5.85 22.61
C GLY A 208 -20.93 -6.44 23.24
N LYS A 209 -21.08 -7.41 24.14
CA LYS A 209 -19.94 -8.11 24.75
C LYS A 209 -19.03 -8.72 23.68
N ARG A 210 -19.61 -9.26 22.61
CA ARG A 210 -18.85 -9.83 21.49
C ARG A 210 -18.06 -8.76 20.73
N TRP A 211 -18.67 -7.60 20.43
CA TRP A 211 -17.97 -6.48 19.78
C TRP A 211 -16.83 -5.93 20.65
N ILE A 212 -17.06 -5.75 21.94
CA ILE A 212 -16.04 -5.32 22.90
C ILE A 212 -14.90 -6.33 22.96
N ALA A 213 -15.20 -7.63 23.02
CA ALA A 213 -14.18 -8.68 23.03
C ALA A 213 -13.32 -8.69 21.75
N ILE A 214 -13.95 -8.51 20.58
CA ILE A 214 -13.22 -8.40 19.30
C ILE A 214 -12.23 -7.22 19.35
N GLY A 215 -12.69 -6.06 19.78
CA GLY A 215 -11.87 -4.86 19.87
C GLY A 215 -10.73 -5.02 20.87
N ALA A 216 -11.02 -5.51 22.08
CA ALA A 216 -10.02 -5.69 23.12
C ALA A 216 -8.93 -6.71 22.71
N LEU A 217 -9.32 -7.84 22.12
CA LEU A 217 -8.38 -8.86 21.65
C LEU A 217 -7.52 -8.34 20.51
N ALA A 218 -8.12 -7.65 19.54
CA ALA A 218 -7.38 -7.11 18.41
C ALA A 218 -6.46 -5.96 18.83
N LEU A 219 -6.91 -5.05 19.68
CA LEU A 219 -6.09 -3.97 20.23
C LEU A 219 -4.88 -4.55 20.98
N SER A 220 -5.10 -5.55 21.83
CA SER A 220 -4.01 -6.23 22.54
C SER A 220 -3.01 -6.87 21.58
N ALA A 221 -3.49 -7.53 20.53
CA ALA A 221 -2.64 -8.13 19.50
C ALA A 221 -1.84 -7.09 18.70
N SER A 222 -2.38 -5.89 18.49
CA SER A 222 -1.69 -4.81 17.79
C SER A 222 -0.46 -4.26 18.53
N PHE A 223 -0.34 -4.52 19.84
CA PHE A 223 0.83 -4.16 20.65
C PHE A 223 1.93 -5.23 20.63
N ILE A 224 1.68 -6.41 20.06
CA ILE A 224 2.69 -7.46 19.94
C ILE A 224 3.53 -7.17 18.68
N THR A 225 4.39 -6.16 18.80
CA THR A 225 5.31 -5.68 17.77
C THR A 225 6.65 -5.33 18.42
N PRO A 226 7.76 -5.22 17.67
CA PRO A 226 9.08 -4.89 18.25
C PRO A 226 9.11 -3.56 19.02
N SER A 227 8.22 -2.61 18.71
CA SER A 227 8.13 -1.29 19.34
C SER A 227 6.90 -1.11 20.24
N GLY A 228 6.03 -2.11 20.35
CA GLY A 228 4.78 -2.04 21.10
C GLY A 228 3.92 -0.82 20.72
N TRP A 229 3.70 0.08 21.69
CA TRP A 229 2.96 1.34 21.50
C TRP A 229 3.61 2.26 20.45
N GLY A 230 4.91 2.13 20.19
CA GLY A 230 5.62 2.94 19.21
C GLY A 230 5.00 2.92 17.82
N ASN A 231 4.43 1.78 17.39
CA ASN A 231 3.72 1.69 16.11
C ASN A 231 2.45 2.55 16.08
N TRP A 232 1.69 2.57 17.18
CA TRP A 232 0.52 3.44 17.30
C TRP A 232 0.91 4.91 17.30
N LEU A 233 1.97 5.27 18.03
CA LEU A 233 2.47 6.63 18.09
C LEU A 233 2.92 7.12 16.71
N ALA A 234 3.66 6.29 15.95
CA ALA A 234 4.10 6.64 14.60
C ALA A 234 2.93 6.94 13.67
N VAL A 235 1.87 6.12 13.69
CA VAL A 235 0.71 6.30 12.81
C VAL A 235 -0.15 7.49 13.25
N LEU A 236 -0.34 7.71 14.55
CA LEU A 236 -1.21 8.76 15.08
C LEU A 236 -0.57 10.16 15.15
N ASN A 237 0.76 10.25 15.23
CA ASN A 237 1.46 11.53 15.37
C ASN A 237 1.82 12.18 14.03
N ASN A 238 1.45 11.59 12.90
CA ASN A 238 1.69 12.17 11.58
C ASN A 238 0.70 13.33 11.28
N ASN A 239 0.89 14.45 11.97
CA ASN A 239 -0.04 15.60 11.98
C ASN A 239 0.57 16.91 11.44
N SER A 240 1.77 16.87 10.82
CA SER A 240 2.37 18.09 10.26
C SER A 240 1.60 18.53 9.01
N ARG A 241 0.85 19.64 9.15
CA ARG A 241 0.14 20.27 8.02
C ARG A 241 1.10 20.65 6.89
N TYR A 242 2.35 21.02 7.22
CA TYR A 242 3.36 21.36 6.23
C TYR A 242 3.68 20.19 5.31
N ILE A 243 3.95 19.02 5.90
CA ILE A 243 4.28 17.78 5.20
C ILE A 243 3.06 17.26 4.43
N LEU A 244 1.89 17.22 5.07
CA LEU A 244 0.66 16.72 4.46
C LEU A 244 0.20 17.56 3.25
N ASN A 245 0.47 18.86 3.23
CA ASN A 245 0.11 19.71 2.09
C ASN A 245 1.12 19.60 0.92
N ARG A 246 2.30 19.01 1.14
CA ARG A 246 3.35 18.82 0.13
C ARG A 246 3.42 17.40 -0.40
N THR A 247 2.73 16.47 0.25
CA THR A 247 2.70 15.07 -0.18
C THR A 247 1.48 14.85 -1.08
N VAL A 248 1.70 14.62 -2.38
CA VAL A 248 0.62 14.52 -3.38
C VAL A 248 -0.44 13.48 -3.00
N GLU A 249 -0.03 12.36 -2.41
CA GLU A 249 -0.94 11.28 -1.99
C GLU A 249 -1.86 11.62 -0.80
N THR A 250 -1.52 12.64 -0.01
CA THR A 250 -2.33 13.11 1.13
C THR A 250 -3.25 14.27 0.76
N MET A 251 -3.18 14.76 -0.48
CA MET A 251 -4.12 15.76 -0.99
C MET A 251 -5.54 15.17 -1.15
N PRO A 252 -6.58 16.03 -1.12
CA PRO A 252 -7.95 15.62 -1.41
C PRO A 252 -8.10 14.97 -2.78
N ALA A 253 -9.14 14.16 -2.95
CA ALA A 253 -9.43 13.52 -4.23
C ALA A 253 -9.70 14.55 -5.34
N ASP A 254 -8.89 14.51 -6.40
CA ASP A 254 -9.08 15.36 -7.58
C ASP A 254 -10.07 14.72 -8.57
N PHE A 255 -11.28 15.26 -8.64
CA PHE A 255 -12.34 14.77 -9.54
C PHE A 255 -12.14 15.14 -11.01
N SER A 256 -11.21 16.04 -11.33
CA SER A 256 -10.85 16.35 -12.71
C SER A 256 -9.97 15.24 -13.32
N ASN A 257 -9.21 14.53 -12.48
CA ASN A 257 -8.37 13.43 -12.90
C ASN A 257 -9.21 12.22 -13.36
N ALA A 258 -8.95 11.74 -14.59
CA ALA A 258 -9.67 10.59 -15.14
C ALA A 258 -9.51 9.31 -14.29
N GLY A 259 -8.41 9.17 -13.56
CA GLY A 259 -8.14 8.03 -12.68
C GLY A 259 -9.06 7.97 -11.45
N THR A 260 -9.66 9.08 -11.01
CA THR A 260 -10.60 9.09 -9.87
C THR A 260 -12.05 8.78 -10.26
N ARG A 261 -12.36 8.68 -11.56
CA ARG A 261 -13.72 8.37 -12.05
C ARG A 261 -14.29 7.06 -11.48
N PRO A 262 -13.54 5.94 -11.39
CA PRO A 262 -14.05 4.73 -10.75
C PRO A 262 -14.47 4.94 -9.29
N PHE A 263 -13.74 5.78 -8.55
CA PHE A 263 -14.10 6.15 -7.17
C PHE A 263 -15.39 6.97 -7.11
N VAL A 264 -15.55 7.96 -7.99
CA VAL A 264 -16.80 8.73 -8.11
C VAL A 264 -17.99 7.83 -8.43
N LEU A 265 -17.80 6.86 -9.33
CA LEU A 265 -18.84 5.87 -9.66
C LEU A 265 -19.20 5.01 -8.44
N LEU A 266 -18.23 4.55 -7.64
CA LEU A 266 -18.51 3.80 -6.42
C LEU A 266 -19.27 4.65 -5.39
N LEU A 267 -18.92 5.92 -5.22
CA LEU A 267 -19.65 6.85 -4.34
C LEU A 267 -21.10 7.02 -4.82
N GLY A 268 -21.28 7.34 -6.10
CA GLY A 268 -22.59 7.51 -6.72
C GLY A 268 -23.46 6.26 -6.63
N LEU A 269 -22.89 5.08 -6.92
CA LEU A 269 -23.57 3.80 -6.77
C LEU A 269 -23.92 3.50 -5.31
N SER A 270 -23.10 3.93 -4.35
CA SER A 270 -23.38 3.73 -2.92
C SER A 270 -24.61 4.50 -2.52
N VAL A 271 -24.68 5.79 -2.89
CA VAL A 271 -25.87 6.61 -2.64
C VAL A 271 -27.08 6.06 -3.39
N PHE A 272 -26.93 5.74 -4.68
CA PHE A 272 -28.01 5.23 -5.51
C PHE A 272 -28.61 3.93 -4.96
N THR A 273 -27.78 2.94 -4.61
CA THR A 273 -28.27 1.64 -4.12
C THR A 273 -29.00 1.78 -2.79
N ILE A 274 -28.53 2.65 -1.88
CA ILE A 274 -29.21 2.95 -0.62
C ILE A 274 -30.59 3.57 -0.89
N LEU A 275 -30.68 4.57 -1.77
CA LEU A 275 -31.94 5.25 -2.08
C LEU A 275 -32.92 4.37 -2.87
N ALA A 276 -32.44 3.63 -3.86
CA ALA A 276 -33.26 2.85 -4.79
C ALA A 276 -33.81 1.56 -4.16
N THR A 277 -33.05 0.92 -3.26
CA THR A 277 -33.54 -0.29 -2.58
C THR A 277 -34.62 0.03 -1.55
N ARG A 278 -34.62 1.25 -0.99
CA ARG A 278 -35.47 1.70 0.14
C ARG A 278 -35.39 0.77 1.36
N LYS A 279 -34.37 -0.09 1.41
CA LYS A 279 -34.13 -1.02 2.52
C LYS A 279 -33.34 -0.25 3.58
N ALA A 280 -33.79 -0.32 4.84
CA ALA A 280 -33.02 0.20 5.95
C ALA A 280 -31.65 -0.51 5.98
N GLN A 281 -30.59 0.25 5.75
CA GLN A 281 -29.23 -0.24 5.88
C GLN A 281 -28.91 -0.43 7.36
N SER A 282 -28.02 -1.38 7.68
CA SER A 282 -27.52 -1.49 9.05
C SER A 282 -26.79 -0.21 9.42
N ALA A 283 -26.90 0.24 10.67
CA ALA A 283 -26.22 1.46 11.11
C ALA A 283 -24.69 1.32 10.94
N SER A 284 -24.17 0.10 11.14
CA SER A 284 -22.77 -0.26 10.92
C SER A 284 -22.31 0.03 9.49
N HIS A 285 -23.09 -0.37 8.48
CA HIS A 285 -22.76 -0.14 7.07
C HIS A 285 -22.80 1.34 6.72
N VAL A 286 -23.73 2.11 7.29
CA VAL A 286 -23.79 3.57 7.10
C VAL A 286 -22.54 4.24 7.67
N PHE A 287 -22.16 3.92 8.91
CA PHE A 287 -20.94 4.46 9.52
C PHE A 287 -19.67 4.03 8.77
N LEU A 288 -19.62 2.77 8.30
CA LEU A 288 -18.49 2.25 7.53
C LEU A 288 -18.34 3.00 6.19
N LEU A 289 -19.41 3.04 5.39
CA LEU A 289 -19.40 3.71 4.09
C LEU A 289 -19.12 5.21 4.24
N GLY A 290 -19.80 5.88 5.17
CA GLY A 290 -19.61 7.31 5.42
C GLY A 290 -18.20 7.63 5.91
N GLY A 291 -17.67 6.84 6.85
CA GLY A 291 -16.32 7.03 7.39
C GLY A 291 -15.23 6.82 6.33
N PHE A 292 -15.28 5.70 5.60
CA PHE A 292 -14.28 5.45 4.56
C PHE A 292 -14.44 6.35 3.33
N ALA A 293 -15.66 6.78 2.99
CA ALA A 293 -15.88 7.79 1.95
C ALA A 293 -15.23 9.11 2.37
N LEU A 294 -15.46 9.57 3.60
CA LEU A 294 -14.84 10.79 4.12
C LEU A 294 -13.30 10.69 4.09
N LEU A 295 -12.74 9.56 4.54
CA LEU A 295 -11.29 9.34 4.48
C LEU A 295 -10.73 9.41 3.06
N GLY A 296 -11.43 8.81 2.08
CA GLY A 296 -11.03 8.83 0.66
C GLY A 296 -11.21 10.20 -0.02
N LEU A 297 -12.22 10.96 0.40
CA LEU A 297 -12.45 12.34 -0.08
C LEU A 297 -11.39 13.30 0.46
N LEU A 298 -11.03 13.16 1.74
CA LEU A 298 -10.03 14.00 2.40
C LEU A 298 -8.61 13.68 1.94
N MET A 299 -8.29 12.42 1.67
CA MET A 299 -6.96 11.98 1.25
C MET A 299 -7.06 10.92 0.16
N ALA A 300 -6.55 11.21 -1.04
CA ALA A 300 -6.66 10.33 -2.21
C ALA A 300 -6.07 8.94 -1.98
N ARG A 301 -5.00 8.81 -1.17
CA ARG A 301 -4.43 7.49 -0.80
C ARG A 301 -5.38 6.55 -0.07
N ASN A 302 -6.47 7.06 0.51
CA ASN A 302 -7.48 6.27 1.21
C ASN A 302 -8.61 5.76 0.29
N ILE A 303 -8.65 6.20 -0.99
CA ILE A 303 -9.63 5.72 -1.99
C ILE A 303 -9.71 4.18 -2.07
N PRO A 304 -8.60 3.42 -2.11
CA PRO A 304 -8.64 1.96 -2.12
C PRO A 304 -9.40 1.36 -0.94
N LEU A 305 -9.32 2.00 0.24
CA LEU A 305 -9.97 1.51 1.46
C LEU A 305 -11.50 1.63 1.34
N PHE A 306 -12.00 2.74 0.79
CA PHE A 306 -13.42 2.89 0.47
C PHE A 306 -13.86 1.88 -0.60
N ALA A 307 -13.04 1.65 -1.64
CA ALA A 307 -13.36 0.67 -2.67
C ALA A 307 -13.53 -0.75 -2.09
N ILE A 308 -12.64 -1.15 -1.18
CA ILE A 308 -12.71 -2.44 -0.47
C ILE A 308 -13.91 -2.49 0.48
N ALA A 309 -14.16 -1.41 1.23
CA ALA A 309 -15.27 -1.37 2.18
C ALA A 309 -16.65 -1.37 1.51
N SER A 310 -16.78 -0.70 0.37
CA SER A 310 -18.06 -0.50 -0.32
C SER A 310 -18.47 -1.67 -1.21
N ALA A 311 -17.52 -2.36 -1.85
CA ALA A 311 -17.84 -3.35 -2.89
C ALA A 311 -18.85 -4.44 -2.45
N PRO A 312 -18.74 -5.07 -1.28
CA PRO A 312 -19.68 -6.14 -0.89
C PRO A 312 -21.08 -5.60 -0.56
N ILE A 313 -21.16 -4.40 0.01
CA ILE A 313 -22.41 -3.73 0.37
C ILE A 313 -23.12 -3.26 -0.91
N LEU A 314 -22.36 -2.68 -1.84
CA LEU A 314 -22.82 -2.30 -3.17
C LEU A 314 -23.34 -3.49 -3.96
N ALA A 315 -22.61 -4.60 -3.95
CA ALA A 315 -23.03 -5.82 -4.62
C ALA A 315 -24.36 -6.35 -4.05
N GLU A 316 -24.56 -6.30 -2.72
CA GLU A 316 -25.85 -6.66 -2.10
C GLU A 316 -26.99 -5.76 -2.58
N GLY A 317 -26.79 -4.44 -2.52
CA GLY A 317 -27.81 -3.46 -2.92
C GLY A 317 -28.17 -3.58 -4.40
N LEU A 318 -27.15 -3.68 -5.27
CA LEU A 318 -27.35 -3.89 -6.70
C LEU A 318 -28.01 -5.25 -6.98
N GLY A 319 -27.63 -6.29 -6.25
CA GLY A 319 -28.24 -7.61 -6.35
C GLY A 319 -29.73 -7.61 -6.03
N ALA A 320 -30.14 -6.84 -5.02
CA ALA A 320 -31.54 -6.65 -4.67
C ALA A 320 -32.35 -5.92 -5.77
N LEU A 321 -31.73 -4.97 -6.49
CA LEU A 321 -32.36 -4.25 -7.59
C LEU A 321 -32.45 -5.11 -8.85
N LEU A 322 -31.33 -5.69 -9.28
CA LEU A 322 -31.26 -6.55 -10.47
C LEU A 322 -32.10 -7.81 -10.31
N GLY A 323 -32.24 -8.32 -9.08
CA GLY A 323 -33.11 -9.45 -8.76
C GLY A 323 -34.59 -9.22 -9.04
N ARG A 324 -35.03 -7.96 -9.19
CA ARG A 324 -36.40 -7.60 -9.61
C ARG A 324 -36.60 -7.74 -11.11
N VAL A 325 -35.52 -7.81 -11.90
CA VAL A 325 -35.59 -7.95 -13.36
C VAL A 325 -35.45 -9.44 -13.73
N PRO A 326 -36.52 -10.11 -14.21
CA PRO A 326 -36.51 -11.57 -14.38
C PRO A 326 -35.42 -12.10 -15.31
N ARG A 327 -35.13 -11.36 -16.40
CA ARG A 327 -34.08 -11.71 -17.35
C ARG A 327 -32.69 -11.74 -16.69
N TRP A 328 -32.36 -10.72 -15.90
CA TRP A 328 -31.09 -10.64 -15.19
C TRP A 328 -30.98 -11.69 -14.10
N LYS A 329 -32.05 -11.89 -13.32
CA LYS A 329 -32.11 -12.95 -12.29
C LYS A 329 -31.84 -14.33 -12.89
N ARG A 330 -32.39 -14.63 -14.08
CA ARG A 330 -32.15 -15.89 -14.79
C ARG A 330 -30.69 -16.05 -15.24
N ILE A 331 -30.08 -14.99 -15.77
CA ILE A 331 -28.66 -14.99 -16.15
C ILE A 331 -27.79 -15.29 -14.93
N GLU A 332 -27.99 -14.55 -13.84
CA GLU A 332 -27.24 -14.71 -12.60
C GLU A 332 -27.43 -16.10 -11.99
N SER A 333 -28.65 -16.64 -11.97
CA SER A 333 -28.90 -18.00 -11.47
C SER A 333 -28.23 -19.08 -12.31
N ASN A 334 -28.21 -18.91 -13.64
CA ASN A 334 -27.52 -19.85 -14.53
C ASN A 334 -26.00 -19.82 -14.29
N ILE A 335 -25.43 -18.62 -14.14
CA ILE A 335 -24.02 -18.44 -13.83
C ILE A 335 -23.69 -19.02 -12.44
N ALA A 336 -24.50 -18.74 -11.43
CA ALA A 336 -24.31 -19.28 -10.08
C ALA A 336 -24.40 -20.82 -10.05
N ALA A 337 -25.33 -21.41 -10.81
CA ALA A 337 -25.44 -22.86 -10.97
C ALA A 337 -24.19 -23.42 -11.63
N LEU A 338 -23.69 -22.80 -12.70
CA LEU A 338 -22.44 -23.19 -13.35
C LEU A 338 -21.25 -23.10 -12.38
N GLU A 339 -21.08 -21.97 -11.71
CA GLU A 339 -20.04 -21.71 -10.71
C GLU A 339 -20.04 -22.77 -9.59
N SER A 340 -21.22 -23.20 -9.13
CA SER A 340 -21.33 -24.22 -8.07
C SER A 340 -20.83 -25.61 -8.49
N LEU A 341 -20.83 -25.90 -9.80
CA LEU A 341 -20.31 -27.13 -10.37
C LEU A 341 -18.78 -27.07 -10.56
N LEU A 342 -18.22 -25.86 -10.64
CA LEU A 342 -16.80 -25.65 -10.87
C LEU A 342 -16.00 -25.72 -9.57
N ARG A 343 -14.83 -26.36 -9.63
CA ARG A 343 -13.86 -26.43 -8.52
C ARG A 343 -12.55 -25.72 -8.86
N GLY A 344 -12.59 -24.81 -9.83
CA GLY A 344 -11.45 -24.03 -10.30
C GLY A 344 -10.74 -23.33 -9.15
N ALA A 345 -9.52 -23.76 -8.89
CA ALA A 345 -8.48 -23.02 -8.18
C ALA A 345 -7.10 -23.25 -8.82
N LEU A 346 -7.05 -24.15 -9.82
CA LEU A 346 -5.83 -24.56 -10.49
C LEU A 346 -5.27 -23.45 -11.38
N TRP A 347 -6.13 -22.72 -12.12
CA TRP A 347 -5.68 -21.69 -13.06
C TRP A 347 -4.90 -20.53 -12.43
N PRO A 348 -5.37 -19.91 -11.33
CA PRO A 348 -4.57 -18.88 -10.64
C PRO A 348 -3.18 -19.38 -10.24
N ILE A 349 -3.11 -20.63 -9.75
CA ILE A 349 -1.84 -21.26 -9.34
C ILE A 349 -0.98 -21.52 -10.57
N LEU A 350 -1.51 -22.09 -11.65
CA LEU A 350 -0.76 -22.38 -12.87
C LEU A 350 -0.25 -21.12 -13.55
N VAL A 351 -1.07 -20.07 -13.65
CA VAL A 351 -0.65 -18.79 -14.25
C VAL A 351 0.41 -18.12 -13.39
N GLY A 352 0.20 -18.05 -12.07
CA GLY A 352 1.18 -17.49 -11.14
C GLY A 352 2.50 -18.26 -11.15
N ALA A 353 2.44 -19.60 -11.06
CA ALA A 353 3.62 -20.46 -11.10
C ALA A 353 4.33 -20.41 -12.47
N GLY A 354 3.57 -20.41 -13.57
CA GLY A 354 4.12 -20.31 -14.92
C GLY A 354 4.89 -19.01 -15.13
N ILE A 355 4.33 -17.88 -14.68
CA ILE A 355 5.00 -16.58 -14.72
C ILE A 355 6.22 -16.58 -13.77
N ALA A 356 6.09 -17.09 -12.55
CA ALA A 356 7.22 -17.17 -11.61
C ALA A 356 8.39 -18.00 -12.16
N VAL A 357 8.09 -19.15 -12.79
CA VAL A 357 9.08 -20.01 -13.44
C VAL A 357 9.72 -19.31 -14.64
N PHE A 358 8.92 -18.66 -15.49
CA PHE A 358 9.43 -17.88 -16.62
C PHE A 358 10.39 -16.78 -16.17
N LEU A 359 9.98 -15.97 -15.18
CA LEU A 359 10.81 -14.91 -14.60
C LEU A 359 12.04 -15.47 -13.90
N GLY A 360 11.91 -16.60 -13.21
CA GLY A 360 13.02 -17.26 -12.52
C GLY A 360 14.08 -17.81 -13.47
N ILE A 361 13.67 -18.47 -14.56
CA ILE A 361 14.60 -18.94 -15.60
C ILE A 361 15.32 -17.74 -16.22
N ARG A 362 14.59 -16.68 -16.58
CA ARG A 362 15.16 -15.45 -17.12
C ARG A 362 16.18 -14.83 -16.16
N TYR A 363 15.79 -14.62 -14.90
CA TYR A 363 16.67 -14.03 -13.89
C TYR A 363 17.92 -14.88 -13.62
N GLN A 364 17.79 -16.21 -13.55
CA GLN A 364 18.95 -17.07 -13.31
C GLN A 364 19.90 -17.17 -14.49
N VAL A 365 19.37 -17.21 -15.71
CA VAL A 365 20.16 -17.35 -16.95
C VAL A 365 20.77 -16.02 -17.38
N GLN A 366 20.00 -14.94 -17.34
CA GLN A 366 20.40 -13.64 -17.90
C GLN A 366 20.88 -12.65 -16.82
N LYS A 367 20.63 -12.94 -15.53
CA LYS A 367 20.92 -12.03 -14.41
C LYS A 367 20.28 -10.64 -14.54
N GLU A 368 19.23 -10.56 -15.37
CA GLU A 368 18.46 -9.35 -15.63
C GLU A 368 17.02 -9.50 -15.16
N SER A 369 16.49 -8.44 -14.58
CA SER A 369 15.07 -8.27 -14.24
C SER A 369 14.40 -7.52 -15.39
N LEU A 370 13.19 -7.94 -15.78
CA LEU A 370 12.36 -7.18 -16.74
C LEU A 370 12.03 -5.80 -16.17
N THR A 371 11.78 -5.78 -14.87
CA THR A 371 11.46 -4.59 -14.13
C THR A 371 12.73 -3.94 -13.60
N HIS A 372 12.91 -2.65 -13.85
CA HIS A 372 14.06 -1.86 -13.44
C HIS A 372 13.65 -0.44 -13.06
N PHE A 373 14.47 0.22 -12.25
CA PHE A 373 14.35 1.66 -12.01
C PHE A 373 14.71 2.40 -13.30
N GLU A 374 13.84 3.29 -13.76
CA GLU A 374 14.02 3.99 -15.02
C GLU A 374 15.14 5.05 -14.92
N ALA A 375 16.17 4.92 -15.75
CA ALA A 375 17.36 5.79 -15.74
C ALA A 375 17.08 7.27 -16.08
N ARG A 376 15.89 7.58 -16.61
CA ARG A 376 15.42 8.94 -16.83
C ARG A 376 14.90 9.62 -15.56
N VAL A 377 14.50 8.81 -14.57
CA VAL A 377 13.93 9.29 -13.30
C VAL A 377 14.93 9.11 -12.16
N PHE A 378 15.67 8.00 -12.15
CA PHE A 378 16.62 7.63 -11.10
C PHE A 378 18.08 7.76 -11.56
N PRO A 379 19.01 8.01 -10.63
CA PRO A 379 20.43 8.22 -10.92
C PRO A 379 21.15 6.87 -11.13
N VAL A 380 20.70 6.09 -12.12
CA VAL A 380 21.15 4.69 -12.30
C VAL A 380 22.64 4.63 -12.61
N ALA A 381 23.08 5.34 -13.65
CA ALA A 381 24.48 5.34 -14.06
C ALA A 381 25.40 6.02 -13.01
N ALA A 382 24.92 7.10 -12.38
CA ALA A 382 25.63 7.73 -11.26
C ALA A 382 25.77 6.79 -10.06
N ALA A 383 24.77 5.96 -9.74
CA ALA A 383 24.84 4.98 -8.67
C ALA A 383 25.78 3.80 -9.01
N ASP A 384 25.82 3.36 -10.28
CA ASP A 384 26.82 2.40 -10.76
C ASP A 384 28.24 2.96 -10.56
N TRP A 385 28.45 4.22 -10.98
CA TRP A 385 29.72 4.90 -10.82
C TRP A 385 30.12 5.08 -9.34
N LEU A 386 29.17 5.43 -8.45
CA LEU A 386 29.41 5.56 -7.01
C LEU A 386 29.74 4.22 -6.33
N ALA A 387 29.19 3.11 -6.82
CA ALA A 387 29.53 1.79 -6.31
C ALA A 387 30.99 1.42 -6.63
N GLU A 388 31.48 1.84 -7.79
CA GLU A 388 32.88 1.67 -8.21
C GLU A 388 33.83 2.74 -7.63
N ASN A 389 33.30 3.92 -7.32
CA ASN A 389 34.04 5.08 -6.81
C ASN A 389 33.41 5.61 -5.50
N PRO A 390 33.49 4.86 -4.38
CA PRO A 390 32.91 5.29 -3.11
C PRO A 390 33.48 6.62 -2.65
N GLN A 391 32.60 7.54 -2.24
CA GLN A 391 33.02 8.85 -1.74
C GLN A 391 33.06 8.86 -0.21
N PRO A 392 34.14 9.35 0.42
CA PRO A 392 34.18 9.54 1.86
C PRO A 392 33.36 10.76 2.29
N GLY A 393 32.90 10.74 3.54
CA GLY A 393 32.13 11.84 4.14
C GLY A 393 30.64 11.77 3.84
N LYS A 394 29.90 12.75 4.39
CA LYS A 394 28.43 12.78 4.36
C LYS A 394 27.92 13.35 3.04
N MET A 395 26.92 12.69 2.47
CA MET A 395 26.35 13.07 1.19
C MET A 395 25.12 13.95 1.34
N PHE A 396 24.89 14.89 0.41
CA PHE A 396 23.59 15.51 0.22
C PHE A 396 22.95 14.98 -1.07
N ASN A 397 21.86 14.22 -0.94
CA ASN A 397 21.17 13.57 -2.05
C ASN A 397 19.83 14.24 -2.37
N GLU A 398 19.34 14.05 -3.60
CA GLU A 398 17.96 14.36 -3.93
C GLU A 398 16.97 13.48 -3.13
N PHE A 399 15.90 14.11 -2.65
CA PHE A 399 14.88 13.55 -1.77
C PHE A 399 14.25 12.26 -2.30
N ASN A 400 13.74 12.29 -3.54
CA ASN A 400 13.12 11.13 -4.17
C ASN A 400 14.15 10.06 -4.54
N TRP A 401 15.44 10.38 -4.67
CA TRP A 401 16.47 9.38 -4.94
C TRP A 401 16.92 8.63 -3.68
N GLY A 402 16.60 9.13 -2.47
CA GLY A 402 17.09 8.55 -1.21
C GLY A 402 16.83 7.06 -1.07
N GLY A 403 15.58 6.61 -1.30
CA GLY A 403 15.25 5.17 -1.24
C GLY A 403 16.01 4.32 -2.27
N TYR A 404 16.19 4.84 -3.49
CA TYR A 404 16.97 4.19 -4.54
C TYR A 404 18.46 4.10 -4.19
N LEU A 405 19.04 5.21 -3.70
CA LEU A 405 20.45 5.25 -3.29
C LEU A 405 20.73 4.31 -2.12
N LEU A 406 19.80 4.16 -1.18
CA LEU A 406 19.89 3.16 -0.12
C LEU A 406 19.93 1.74 -0.69
N TYR A 407 19.06 1.42 -1.64
CA TYR A 407 19.09 0.11 -2.30
C TYR A 407 20.43 -0.19 -2.98
N ARG A 408 21.07 0.82 -3.56
CA ARG A 408 22.30 0.67 -4.35
C ARG A 408 23.59 0.73 -3.53
N LEU A 409 23.65 1.60 -2.52
CA LEU A 409 24.90 2.03 -1.88
C LEU A 409 24.96 1.71 -0.39
N TRP A 410 23.84 1.41 0.26
CA TRP A 410 23.83 1.05 1.68
C TRP A 410 24.32 -0.40 1.86
N PRO A 411 25.13 -0.72 2.90
CA PRO A 411 25.49 0.11 4.06
C PRO A 411 26.72 1.02 3.87
N GLY A 412 27.33 1.04 2.68
CA GLY A 412 28.53 1.85 2.44
C GLY A 412 28.28 3.36 2.49
N GLN A 413 27.08 3.81 2.12
CA GLN A 413 26.68 5.22 2.15
C GLN A 413 25.32 5.38 2.85
N LYS A 414 25.23 6.39 3.72
CA LYS A 414 23.98 6.84 4.36
C LYS A 414 23.44 8.08 3.64
N VAL A 415 22.12 8.22 3.57
CA VAL A 415 21.46 9.38 2.95
C VAL A 415 21.38 10.57 3.89
N PHE A 416 21.28 11.78 3.32
CA PHE A 416 20.86 12.97 4.05
C PHE A 416 19.42 12.80 4.49
N LEU A 417 18.54 12.39 3.57
CA LEU A 417 17.17 11.97 3.84
C LEU A 417 16.62 11.10 2.71
N ASP A 418 15.46 10.49 2.96
CA ASP A 418 14.64 9.78 1.99
C ASP A 418 13.19 10.31 2.03
N SER A 419 12.31 9.68 1.25
CA SER A 419 10.91 10.06 1.07
C SER A 419 10.03 9.99 2.33
N GLN A 420 10.53 9.45 3.45
CA GLN A 420 9.80 9.32 4.72
C GLN A 420 9.77 10.63 5.54
N THR A 421 9.09 11.64 5.00
CA THR A 421 8.98 12.98 5.60
C THR A 421 8.43 13.00 7.02
N ASP A 422 7.51 12.10 7.37
CA ASP A 422 6.92 12.00 8.71
C ASP A 422 7.95 11.59 9.77
N PHE A 423 8.97 10.82 9.39
CA PHE A 423 10.09 10.48 10.27
C PHE A 423 11.09 11.63 10.42
N TYR A 424 11.51 12.27 9.31
CA TYR A 424 12.47 13.39 9.36
C TYR A 424 11.90 14.65 9.99
N GLY A 425 10.58 14.82 9.93
CA GLY A 425 9.86 15.94 10.52
C GLY A 425 10.01 17.25 9.76
N GLU A 426 9.19 18.22 10.16
CA GLU A 426 9.06 19.49 9.44
C GLU A 426 10.34 20.33 9.44
N ALA A 427 11.05 20.38 10.56
CA ALA A 427 12.26 21.21 10.71
C ALA A 427 13.34 20.80 9.69
N LEU A 428 13.69 19.51 9.64
CA LEU A 428 14.70 19.01 8.71
C LEU A 428 14.23 19.09 7.25
N THR A 429 12.92 18.88 7.00
CA THR A 429 12.35 19.03 5.65
C THR A 429 12.49 20.46 5.14
N ARG A 430 12.29 21.47 6.01
CA ARG A 430 12.49 22.89 5.65
C ARG A 430 13.95 23.22 5.39
N GLU A 431 14.86 22.70 6.21
CA GLU A 431 16.30 22.87 5.98
C GLU A 431 16.74 22.26 4.65
N TYR A 432 16.22 21.07 4.32
CA TYR A 432 16.44 20.45 3.02
C TYR A 432 15.91 21.32 1.88
N GLU A 433 14.71 21.88 1.98
CA GLU A 433 14.16 22.77 0.97
C GLU A 433 15.01 24.05 0.79
N THR A 434 15.50 24.65 1.89
CA THR A 434 16.41 25.81 1.84
C THR A 434 17.70 25.44 1.11
N ALA A 435 18.31 24.31 1.45
CA ALA A 435 19.52 23.82 0.79
C ALA A 435 19.26 23.52 -0.69
N TRP A 436 18.23 22.75 -1.01
CA TRP A 436 17.84 22.35 -2.36
C TRP A 436 17.61 23.54 -3.30
N THR A 437 16.94 24.59 -2.80
CA THR A 437 16.64 25.80 -3.57
C THR A 437 17.81 26.79 -3.65
N ALA A 438 18.92 26.53 -2.95
CA ALA A 438 20.02 27.47 -2.75
C ALA A 438 19.54 28.84 -2.23
N SER A 439 18.54 28.84 -1.36
CA SER A 439 18.01 30.03 -0.69
C SER A 439 18.96 30.50 0.42
N GLY A 440 18.83 31.75 0.88
CA GLY A 440 19.70 32.30 1.93
C GLY A 440 19.88 31.36 3.14
N GLY A 441 21.14 31.12 3.53
CA GLY A 441 21.51 30.20 4.61
C GLY A 441 21.76 28.74 4.17
N TRP A 442 21.74 28.43 2.87
CA TRP A 442 22.02 27.08 2.36
C TRP A 442 23.45 26.63 2.66
N GLU A 443 24.44 27.53 2.61
CA GLU A 443 25.85 27.23 2.93
C GLU A 443 26.00 26.76 4.38
N ASP A 444 25.34 27.45 5.32
CA ASP A 444 25.36 27.12 6.74
C ASP A 444 24.76 25.74 7.01
N ILE A 445 23.76 25.33 6.22
CA ILE A 445 23.14 24.01 6.32
C ILE A 445 24.14 22.93 5.88
N LEU A 446 24.79 23.09 4.72
CA LEU A 446 25.80 22.14 4.26
C LEU A 446 26.98 22.04 5.24
N ALA A 447 27.42 23.17 5.79
CA ALA A 447 28.48 23.21 6.79
C ALA A 447 28.06 22.51 8.09
N ARG A 448 26.86 22.79 8.61
CA ARG A 448 26.33 22.18 9.85
C ARG A 448 26.25 20.66 9.76
N TYR A 449 25.82 20.14 8.61
CA TYR A 449 25.73 18.70 8.39
C TYR A 449 27.03 18.09 7.86
N GLU A 450 28.10 18.88 7.74
CA GLU A 450 29.43 18.45 7.27
C GLU A 450 29.36 17.73 5.91
N ILE A 451 28.61 18.32 4.97
CA ILE A 451 28.40 17.73 3.65
C ILE A 451 29.70 17.79 2.85
N ALA A 452 30.21 16.62 2.49
CA ALA A 452 31.45 16.48 1.74
C ALA A 452 31.21 16.38 0.22
N TRP A 453 30.07 15.82 -0.18
CA TRP A 453 29.72 15.63 -1.59
C TRP A 453 28.20 15.63 -1.80
N VAL A 454 27.75 15.86 -3.02
CA VAL A 454 26.32 15.89 -3.37
C VAL A 454 26.04 14.99 -4.57
N VAL A 455 24.82 14.45 -4.65
CA VAL A 455 24.29 13.73 -5.82
C VAL A 455 22.90 14.27 -6.14
N LEU A 456 22.80 15.05 -7.21
CA LEU A 456 21.63 15.87 -7.50
C LEU A 456 21.29 15.85 -9.00
N PRO A 457 20.05 16.15 -9.39
CA PRO A 457 19.73 16.48 -10.77
C PRO A 457 20.58 17.65 -11.25
N ARG A 458 21.08 17.55 -12.47
CA ARG A 458 21.95 18.57 -13.07
C ARG A 458 21.33 19.98 -13.03
N GLU A 459 20.03 20.06 -13.25
CA GLU A 459 19.27 21.32 -13.28
C GLU A 459 18.78 21.79 -11.90
N ALA A 460 19.07 21.04 -10.83
CA ALA A 460 18.68 21.45 -9.48
C ALA A 460 19.32 22.81 -9.11
N PRO A 461 18.60 23.71 -8.42
CA PRO A 461 19.14 25.03 -8.07
C PRO A 461 20.47 24.94 -7.31
N LEU A 462 20.54 24.06 -6.30
CA LEU A 462 21.77 23.80 -5.56
C LEU A 462 22.90 23.28 -6.46
N ALA A 463 22.62 22.32 -7.34
CA ALA A 463 23.63 21.76 -8.26
C ALA A 463 24.24 22.85 -9.16
N ARG A 464 23.42 23.75 -9.71
CA ARG A 464 23.89 24.87 -10.53
C ARG A 464 24.73 25.86 -9.73
N ARG A 465 24.34 26.16 -8.48
CA ARG A 465 25.08 27.06 -7.61
C ARG A 465 26.45 26.49 -7.23
N LEU A 466 26.50 25.21 -6.85
CA LEU A 466 27.73 24.51 -6.49
C LEU A 466 28.69 24.36 -7.69
N SER A 467 28.16 24.08 -8.88
CA SER A 467 28.97 23.97 -10.11
C SER A 467 29.67 25.27 -10.51
N GLN A 468 29.22 26.42 -9.99
CA GLN A 468 29.84 27.73 -10.21
C GLN A 468 30.82 28.12 -9.09
N SER A 469 30.87 27.37 -7.98
CA SER A 469 31.77 27.64 -6.87
C SER A 469 33.17 27.07 -7.13
N ALA A 470 34.20 27.83 -6.74
CA ALA A 470 35.58 27.36 -6.80
C ALA A 470 35.91 26.30 -5.72
N GLU A 471 35.05 26.16 -4.71
CA GLU A 471 35.20 25.22 -3.60
C GLU A 471 34.73 23.80 -3.95
N TRP A 472 34.00 23.64 -5.05
CA TRP A 472 33.41 22.37 -5.46
C TRP A 472 34.00 21.91 -6.80
N THR A 473 34.12 20.59 -6.96
CA THR A 473 34.61 19.98 -8.21
C THR A 473 33.67 18.87 -8.66
N THR A 474 33.37 18.85 -9.96
CA THR A 474 32.55 17.81 -10.57
C THR A 474 33.33 16.51 -10.68
N LEU A 475 32.82 15.46 -10.05
CA LEU A 475 33.39 14.12 -10.14
C LEU A 475 32.74 13.29 -11.25
N TYR A 476 31.43 13.49 -11.45
CA TYR A 476 30.65 12.74 -12.43
C TYR A 476 29.49 13.61 -12.94
N SER A 477 29.14 13.47 -14.22
CA SER A 477 27.92 14.06 -14.77
C SER A 477 27.38 13.23 -15.93
N ASP A 478 26.07 13.02 -15.93
CA ASP A 478 25.30 12.43 -17.03
C ASP A 478 24.08 13.34 -17.34
N PRO A 479 23.20 12.98 -18.28
CA PRO A 479 22.01 13.79 -18.61
C PRO A 479 21.01 13.98 -17.45
N THR A 480 21.00 13.09 -16.46
CA THR A 480 20.07 13.07 -15.33
C THR A 480 20.71 13.66 -14.06
N THR A 481 22.00 13.42 -13.83
CA THR A 481 22.67 13.52 -12.53
C THR A 481 23.99 14.27 -12.62
N VAL A 482 24.34 14.98 -11.55
CA VAL A 482 25.69 15.48 -11.29
C VAL A 482 26.13 15.08 -9.89
N ILE A 483 27.40 14.68 -9.76
CA ILE A 483 28.08 14.45 -8.48
C ILE A 483 29.16 15.50 -8.32
N LEU A 484 29.05 16.31 -7.27
CA LEU A 484 30.03 17.34 -6.93
C LEU A 484 30.63 17.02 -5.57
N ARG A 485 31.89 17.36 -5.37
CA ARG A 485 32.60 17.18 -4.10
C ARG A 485 33.31 18.46 -3.69
N MET A 486 33.29 18.74 -2.38
CA MET A 486 34.02 19.85 -1.79
C MET A 486 35.53 19.56 -1.84
N ARG A 487 36.33 20.57 -2.20
CA ARG A 487 37.78 20.46 -2.37
C ARG A 487 38.54 20.25 -1.07
#